data_AF-A0A1F6RMW5-F1
#
_entry.id   AF-A0A1F6RMW5-F1
#
_cell.length_a   1.000
_cell.length_b   1.000
_cell.length_c   1.000
_cell.angle_alpha   90.00
_cell.angle_beta   90.00
_cell.angle_gamma   90.00
#
_symmetry.space_group_name_H-M   'P 1'
#
loop_
_entity.id
_entity.type
_entity.pdbx_description
1 polymer ?
#
loop_
_entity_poly.entity_id
_entity_poly.type
_entity_poly.pdbx_seq_one_letter_code
_entity_poly.pdbx_strand_id
1 'polypeptide(L)'
;MEHFLWIIGGLLVILGFYFSINKEYFLLNSYNERFISLIFAFEQIQDSHYLGIGIGQHVYDIFIHHRELPLWMLQPVHNFLILVLSELGVLGLGIFLFFILSLWYVPRGTFIEKISARSIILYVGVLGLFDHYLWDIPQGAWLLWLALGFSFWVYDKGIDK
;
A
#
# COMPACT_ATOMS: atom_id res chain seq x y z
N MET A 1 -11.44 -28.74 31.19
CA MET A 1 -12.30 -27.73 31.83
C MET A 1 -11.65 -26.35 31.81
N GLU A 2 -10.36 -26.21 32.14
CA GLU A 2 -9.66 -24.91 32.10
C GLU A 2 -9.59 -24.27 30.71
N HIS A 3 -9.23 -25.00 29.65
CA HIS A 3 -9.21 -24.47 28.29
C HIS A 3 -10.57 -23.94 27.80
N PHE A 4 -11.67 -24.52 28.29
CA PHE A 4 -13.02 -24.10 27.94
C PHE A 4 -13.35 -22.73 28.57
N LEU A 5 -12.89 -22.48 29.79
CA LEU A 5 -13.03 -21.18 30.45
C LEU A 5 -12.22 -20.08 29.76
N TRP A 6 -11.01 -20.40 29.28
CA TRP A 6 -10.20 -19.45 28.49
C TRP A 6 -10.85 -19.09 27.16
N ILE A 7 -11.46 -20.06 26.46
CA ILE A 7 -12.18 -19.82 25.21
C ILE A 7 -13.40 -18.92 25.46
N ILE A 8 -14.19 -19.22 26.50
CA ILE A 8 -15.35 -18.39 26.87
C ILE A 8 -14.91 -16.99 27.27
N GLY A 9 -13.85 -16.86 28.07
CA GLY A 9 -13.27 -15.56 28.43
C GLY A 9 -12.85 -14.75 27.21
N GLY A 10 -12.13 -15.39 26.27
CA GLY A 10 -11.73 -14.75 25.01
C GLY A 10 -12.92 -14.30 24.15
N LEU A 11 -13.96 -15.13 24.04
CA LEU A 11 -15.18 -14.78 23.31
C LEU A 11 -15.93 -13.60 23.96
N LEU A 12 -16.02 -13.57 25.30
CA LEU A 12 -16.64 -12.47 26.02
C LEU A 12 -15.86 -11.15 25.86
N VAL A 13 -14.53 -11.20 25.80
CA VAL A 13 -13.69 -10.02 25.52
C VAL A 13 -13.94 -9.52 24.09
N ILE A 14 -13.95 -10.40 23.10
CA ILE A 14 -14.23 -10.04 21.69
C ILE A 14 -15.63 -9.44 21.57
N LEU A 15 -16.62 -10.05 22.22
CA LEU A 15 -18.01 -9.57 22.23
C LEU A 15 -18.13 -8.22 22.93
N GLY A 16 -17.48 -8.05 24.08
CA GLY A 16 -17.42 -6.78 24.80
C GLY A 16 -16.79 -5.68 23.95
N PHE A 17 -15.68 -5.98 23.26
CA PHE A 17 -15.04 -5.04 22.34
C PHE A 17 -15.97 -4.68 21.17
N TYR A 18 -16.62 -5.66 20.55
CA TYR A 18 -17.58 -5.46 19.46
C TYR A 18 -18.74 -4.53 19.83
N PHE A 19 -19.24 -4.63 21.06
CA PHE A 19 -20.31 -3.76 21.57
C PHE A 19 -19.81 -2.42 22.10
N SER A 20 -18.56 -2.32 22.53
CA SER A 20 -17.96 -1.06 23.00
C SER A 20 -17.62 -0.07 21.88
N ILE A 21 -17.44 -0.56 20.65
CA ILE A 21 -17.10 0.29 19.51
C ILE A 21 -18.36 0.97 18.96
N ASN A 22 -18.35 2.29 18.96
CA ASN A 22 -19.25 3.05 18.10
C ASN A 22 -18.80 2.90 16.64
N LYS A 23 -19.43 1.98 15.92
CA LYS A 23 -19.06 1.61 14.54
C LYS A 23 -19.26 2.76 13.57
N GLU A 24 -20.31 3.55 13.76
CA GLU A 24 -20.59 4.70 12.90
C GLU A 24 -19.49 5.76 13.05
N TYR A 25 -19.13 6.09 14.29
CA TYR A 25 -18.02 7.01 14.57
C TYR A 25 -16.69 6.48 14.01
N PHE A 26 -16.41 5.19 14.20
CA PHE A 26 -15.19 4.55 13.68
C PHE A 26 -15.10 4.59 12.14
N LEU A 27 -16.18 4.22 11.45
CA LEU A 27 -16.23 4.22 9.99
C LEU A 27 -16.15 5.63 9.41
N LEU A 28 -16.87 6.58 10.02
CA LEU A 28 -16.85 7.98 9.60
C LEU A 28 -15.46 8.59 9.74
N ASN A 29 -14.78 8.34 10.87
CA ASN A 29 -13.40 8.81 11.06
C ASN A 29 -12.45 8.19 10.04
N SER A 30 -12.53 6.86 9.82
CA SER A 30 -11.68 6.19 8.84
C SER A 30 -11.88 6.74 7.42
N TYR A 31 -13.11 7.03 7.03
CA TYR A 31 -13.41 7.66 5.74
C TYR A 31 -12.85 9.08 5.67
N ASN A 32 -13.08 9.90 6.69
CA ASN A 32 -12.61 11.28 6.73
C ASN A 32 -11.08 11.37 6.67
N GLU A 33 -10.36 10.52 7.41
CA GLU A 33 -8.90 10.47 7.38
C GLU A 33 -8.36 10.07 6.01
N ARG A 34 -8.99 9.09 5.34
CA ARG A 34 -8.63 8.70 3.97
C ARG A 34 -8.91 9.83 2.97
N PHE A 35 -10.02 10.54 3.13
CA PHE A 35 -10.37 11.66 2.27
C PHE A 35 -9.40 12.83 2.43
N ILE A 36 -9.05 13.17 3.67
CA ILE A 36 -8.08 14.24 3.98
C ILE A 36 -6.69 13.90 3.45
N SER A 37 -6.21 12.67 3.66
CA SER A 37 -4.90 12.25 3.14
C SER A 37 -4.84 12.21 1.61
N LEU A 38 -5.96 11.92 0.93
CA LEU A 38 -6.07 12.08 -0.53
C LEU A 38 -5.93 13.55 -0.96
N ILE A 39 -6.57 14.49 -0.26
CA ILE A 39 -6.46 15.92 -0.55
C ILE A 39 -4.99 16.35 -0.47
N PHE A 40 -4.29 16.02 0.62
CA PHE A 40 -2.88 16.37 0.77
C PHE A 40 -1.99 15.78 -0.32
N ALA A 41 -2.24 14.52 -0.71
CA ALA A 41 -1.50 13.92 -1.83
C ALA A 41 -1.73 14.68 -3.14
N PHE A 42 -2.96 15.14 -3.42
CA PHE A 42 -3.25 15.92 -4.62
C PHE A 42 -2.66 17.33 -4.58
N GLU A 43 -2.65 17.99 -3.43
CA GLU A 43 -1.95 19.27 -3.23
C GLU A 43 -0.46 19.11 -3.59
N GLN A 44 0.20 18.10 -3.03
CA GLN A 44 1.61 17.79 -3.31
C GLN A 44 1.89 17.50 -4.79
N ILE A 45 1.01 16.75 -5.45
CA ILE A 45 1.11 16.45 -6.88
C ILE A 45 1.03 17.75 -7.71
N GLN A 46 0.14 18.66 -7.34
CA GLN A 46 -0.04 19.94 -8.02
C GLN A 46 1.15 20.88 -7.78
N ASP A 47 1.57 21.03 -6.53
CA ASP A 47 2.66 21.94 -6.14
C ASP A 47 4.02 21.50 -6.70
N SER A 48 4.25 20.19 -6.79
CA SER A 48 5.45 19.62 -7.42
C SER A 48 5.40 19.61 -8.96
N HIS A 49 4.38 20.20 -9.58
CA HIS A 49 4.19 20.18 -11.04
C HIS A 49 4.26 18.76 -11.62
N TYR A 50 3.70 17.78 -10.90
CA TYR A 50 3.70 16.36 -11.29
C TYR A 50 5.10 15.71 -11.38
N LEU A 51 6.17 16.37 -10.93
CA LEU A 51 7.53 15.81 -10.87
C LEU A 51 7.78 14.98 -9.60
N GLY A 52 6.94 15.17 -8.58
CA GLY A 52 7.06 14.52 -7.29
C GLY A 52 7.86 15.33 -6.28
N ILE A 53 7.55 15.15 -5.00
CA ILE A 53 8.19 15.86 -3.89
C ILE A 53 9.46 15.18 -3.34
N GLY A 54 9.79 13.99 -3.86
CA GLY A 54 10.92 13.17 -3.41
C GLY A 54 10.47 11.96 -2.58
N ILE A 55 11.23 10.87 -2.70
CA ILE A 55 10.95 9.62 -1.99
C ILE A 55 10.97 9.81 -0.47
N GLY A 56 9.95 9.30 0.21
CA GLY A 56 9.77 9.43 1.66
C GLY A 56 9.48 10.84 2.14
N GLN A 57 9.18 11.81 1.27
CA GLN A 57 8.90 13.19 1.67
C GLN A 57 7.42 13.44 2.00
N HIS A 58 6.51 12.52 1.67
CA HIS A 58 5.07 12.72 1.78
C HIS A 58 4.60 13.23 3.16
N VAL A 59 4.97 12.54 4.24
CA VAL A 59 4.57 12.93 5.60
C VAL A 59 5.29 14.18 6.08
N TYR A 60 6.56 14.36 5.68
CA TYR A 60 7.33 15.55 6.04
C TYR A 60 6.74 16.81 5.39
N ASP A 61 6.32 16.69 4.13
CA ASP A 61 5.67 17.78 3.40
C ASP A 61 4.33 18.19 4.05
N ILE A 62 3.49 17.21 4.46
CA ILE A 62 2.28 17.49 5.24
C ILE A 62 2.64 18.24 6.53
N PHE A 63 3.66 17.78 7.24
CA PHE A 63 4.08 18.40 8.50
C PHE A 63 4.53 19.85 8.34
N ILE A 64 5.22 20.21 7.25
CA ILE A 64 5.69 21.59 7.05
C ILE A 64 4.58 22.55 6.61
N HIS A 65 3.61 22.07 5.83
CA HIS A 65 2.51 22.88 5.28
C HIS A 65 1.26 22.93 6.16
N HIS A 66 1.01 21.90 6.98
CA HIS A 66 -0.18 21.73 7.82
C HIS A 66 0.19 21.46 9.28
N ARG A 67 0.92 22.40 9.91
CA ARG A 67 1.50 22.24 11.27
C ARG A 67 0.47 22.18 12.39
N GLU A 68 -0.74 22.65 12.13
CA GLU A 68 -1.86 22.62 13.05
C GLU A 68 -2.51 21.24 13.19
N LEU A 69 -2.16 20.30 12.30
CA LEU A 69 -2.71 18.97 12.34
C LEU A 69 -2.23 18.19 13.57
N PRO A 70 -3.11 17.36 14.15
CA PRO A 70 -2.69 16.43 15.18
C PRO A 70 -1.77 15.35 14.61
N LEU A 71 -0.86 14.82 15.44
CA LEU A 71 0.16 13.85 15.02
C LEU A 71 -0.40 12.60 14.33
N TRP A 72 -1.58 12.13 14.71
CA TRP A 72 -2.19 10.94 14.10
C TRP A 72 -2.72 11.18 12.67
N MET A 73 -2.88 12.45 12.26
CA MET A 73 -3.20 12.81 10.87
C MET A 73 -1.96 12.90 9.99
N LEU A 74 -0.75 12.89 10.57
CA LEU A 74 0.52 12.85 9.83
C LEU A 74 0.82 11.41 9.39
N GLN A 75 0.04 10.93 8.42
CA GLN A 75 0.16 9.61 7.84
C GLN A 75 0.10 9.69 6.30
N PRO A 76 0.70 8.74 5.58
CA PRO A 76 0.61 8.71 4.14
C PRO A 76 -0.82 8.49 3.63
N VAL A 77 -1.05 8.87 2.37
CA VAL A 77 -2.27 8.50 1.64
C VAL A 77 -2.42 6.98 1.57
N HIS A 78 -3.59 6.46 1.94
CA HIS A 78 -3.92 5.03 1.95
C HIS A 78 -4.16 4.45 0.54
N ASN A 79 -3.27 4.78 -0.39
CA ASN A 79 -3.23 4.27 -1.74
C ASN A 79 -1.79 4.33 -2.25
N PHE A 80 -1.18 3.17 -2.41
CA PHE A 80 0.18 3.00 -2.85
C PHE A 80 0.49 3.75 -4.15
N LEU A 81 -0.38 3.68 -5.16
CA LEU A 81 -0.12 4.29 -6.46
C LEU A 81 -0.17 5.82 -6.39
N ILE A 82 -1.08 6.36 -5.58
CA ILE A 82 -1.16 7.81 -5.33
C ILE A 82 0.06 8.27 -4.53
N LEU A 83 0.53 7.49 -3.57
CA LEU A 83 1.75 7.80 -2.83
C LEU A 83 2.97 7.85 -3.77
N VAL A 84 3.16 6.81 -4.60
CA VAL A 84 4.23 6.78 -5.62
C VAL A 84 4.13 7.98 -6.56
N LEU A 85 2.92 8.35 -6.98
CA LEU A 85 2.69 9.53 -7.82
C LEU A 85 3.09 10.83 -7.11
N SER A 86 2.73 10.99 -5.82
CA SER A 86 3.10 12.17 -5.04
C SER A 86 4.61 12.29 -4.84
N GLU A 87 5.30 11.17 -4.58
CA GLU A 87 6.73 11.18 -4.26
C GLU A 87 7.65 11.18 -5.48
N LEU A 88 7.32 10.41 -6.51
CA LEU A 88 8.17 10.23 -7.70
C LEU A 88 7.60 10.88 -8.97
N GLY A 89 6.41 11.46 -8.89
CA GLY A 89 5.76 12.11 -10.01
C GLY A 89 5.24 11.14 -11.08
N VAL A 90 4.74 11.71 -12.17
CA VAL A 90 4.16 10.95 -13.29
C VAL A 90 5.21 10.08 -13.97
N LEU A 91 6.46 10.55 -14.05
CA LEU A 91 7.56 9.76 -14.62
C LEU A 91 7.87 8.53 -13.77
N GLY A 92 7.99 8.69 -12.45
CA GLY A 92 8.23 7.57 -11.54
C GLY A 92 7.10 6.55 -11.55
N LEU A 93 5.85 7.02 -11.46
CA LEU A 93 4.68 6.15 -11.57
C LEU A 93 4.65 5.43 -12.93
N GLY A 94 4.92 6.14 -14.03
CA GLY A 94 4.92 5.58 -15.37
C GLY A 94 5.94 4.45 -15.54
N ILE A 95 7.18 4.65 -15.06
CA ILE A 95 8.22 3.61 -15.06
C ILE A 95 7.80 2.42 -14.20
N PHE A 96 7.25 2.68 -13.02
CA PHE A 96 6.83 1.64 -12.09
C PHE A 96 5.70 0.79 -12.67
N LEU A 97 4.65 1.42 -13.24
CA LEU A 97 3.55 0.73 -13.89
C LEU A 97 4.03 -0.03 -15.13
N PHE A 98 4.91 0.56 -15.94
CA PHE A 98 5.52 -0.12 -17.07
C PHE A 98 6.27 -1.39 -16.62
N PHE A 99 7.08 -1.29 -15.57
CA PHE A 99 7.79 -2.43 -15.01
C PHE A 99 6.80 -3.53 -14.56
N ILE A 100 5.80 -3.22 -13.74
CA ILE A 100 4.82 -4.21 -13.28
C ILE A 100 4.06 -4.85 -14.45
N LEU A 101 3.60 -4.05 -15.42
CA LEU A 101 2.85 -4.55 -16.56
C LEU A 101 3.72 -5.39 -17.49
N SER A 102 5.02 -5.09 -17.60
CA SER A 102 5.96 -5.91 -18.37
C SER A 102 6.06 -7.34 -17.81
N LEU A 103 5.90 -7.50 -16.49
CA LEU A 103 5.94 -8.80 -15.82
C LEU A 103 4.67 -9.63 -16.03
N TRP A 104 3.57 -9.05 -16.55
CA TRP A 104 2.33 -9.78 -16.80
C TRP A 104 2.50 -10.88 -17.86
N TYR A 105 3.29 -10.59 -18.88
CA TYR A 105 3.57 -11.49 -19.99
C TYR A 105 4.78 -12.36 -19.66
N VAL A 106 4.54 -13.49 -19.01
CA VAL A 106 5.57 -14.49 -18.70
C VAL A 106 5.66 -15.53 -19.83
N PRO A 107 6.68 -15.45 -20.73
CA PRO A 107 6.72 -16.28 -21.94
C PRO A 107 7.00 -17.76 -21.64
N ARG A 108 7.84 -18.05 -20.64
CA ARG A 108 8.30 -19.40 -20.27
C ARG A 108 8.04 -19.71 -18.79
N GLY A 109 8.41 -20.90 -18.32
CA GLY A 109 8.07 -21.40 -16.99
C GLY A 109 6.92 -22.40 -16.97
N THR A 110 6.87 -23.19 -15.91
CA THR A 110 5.78 -24.12 -15.62
C THR A 110 4.46 -23.36 -15.45
N PHE A 111 3.34 -24.08 -15.60
CA PHE A 111 2.02 -23.53 -15.35
C PHE A 111 1.92 -22.87 -13.96
N ILE A 112 2.51 -23.51 -12.94
CA ILE A 112 2.53 -23.01 -11.56
C ILE A 112 3.35 -21.72 -11.46
N GLU A 113 4.57 -21.68 -12.00
CA GLU A 113 5.41 -20.48 -11.96
C GLU A 113 4.71 -19.27 -12.62
N LYS A 114 4.05 -19.49 -13.77
CA LYS A 114 3.30 -18.44 -14.48
C LYS A 114 2.12 -17.90 -13.66
N ILE A 115 1.36 -18.80 -13.04
CA ILE A 115 0.26 -18.40 -12.15
C ILE A 115 0.77 -17.66 -10.93
N SER A 116 1.85 -18.13 -10.30
CA SER A 116 2.43 -17.49 -9.12
C SER A 116 2.91 -16.06 -9.43
N ALA A 117 3.64 -15.87 -10.53
CA ALA A 117 4.11 -14.54 -10.96
C ALA A 117 2.94 -13.56 -11.21
N ARG A 118 1.89 -14.01 -11.91
CA ARG A 118 0.68 -13.19 -12.14
C ARG A 118 -0.08 -12.90 -10.85
N SER A 119 -0.14 -13.87 -9.94
CA SER A 119 -0.80 -13.70 -8.64
C SER A 119 -0.08 -12.66 -7.78
N ILE A 120 1.25 -12.58 -7.85
CA ILE A 120 2.04 -11.54 -7.19
C ILE A 120 1.69 -10.15 -7.76
N ILE A 121 1.62 -10.01 -9.08
CA ILE A 121 1.25 -8.73 -9.72
C ILE A 121 -0.17 -8.31 -9.30
N LEU A 122 -1.12 -9.24 -9.32
CA LEU A 122 -2.49 -8.99 -8.85
C LEU A 122 -2.52 -8.64 -7.37
N TYR A 123 -1.74 -9.31 -6.54
CA TYR A 123 -1.62 -9.02 -5.11
C TYR A 123 -1.10 -7.61 -4.85
N VAL A 124 0.01 -7.23 -5.50
CA VAL A 124 0.58 -5.87 -5.41
C VAL A 124 -0.44 -4.83 -5.88
N GLY A 125 -1.11 -5.09 -7.01
CA GLY A 125 -2.14 -4.20 -7.54
C GLY A 125 -3.32 -4.04 -6.59
N VAL A 126 -3.89 -5.14 -6.10
CA VAL A 126 -5.08 -5.11 -5.21
C VAL A 126 -4.74 -4.49 -3.87
N LEU A 127 -3.68 -4.93 -3.19
CA LEU A 127 -3.33 -4.37 -1.88
C LEU A 127 -2.91 -2.90 -1.97
N GLY A 128 -2.20 -2.54 -3.04
CA GLY A 128 -1.82 -1.15 -3.27
C GLY A 128 -2.99 -0.19 -3.42
N LEU A 129 -4.20 -0.67 -3.74
CA LEU A 129 -5.39 0.19 -3.78
C LEU A 129 -5.92 0.56 -2.39
N PHE A 130 -5.56 -0.20 -1.35
CA PHE A 130 -6.16 -0.04 -0.02
C PHE A 130 -5.21 0.54 1.03
N ASP A 131 -3.90 0.45 0.82
CA ASP A 131 -2.89 0.81 1.81
C ASP A 131 -1.55 1.18 1.12
N HIS A 132 -0.73 1.96 1.80
CA HIS A 132 0.57 2.44 1.34
C HIS A 132 1.75 1.57 1.80
N TYR A 133 1.56 0.66 2.76
CA TYR A 133 2.64 -0.05 3.46
C TYR A 133 3.67 -0.75 2.56
N LEU A 134 3.30 -1.11 1.32
CA LEU A 134 4.22 -1.70 0.34
C LEU A 134 5.35 -0.76 -0.10
N TRP A 135 5.28 0.53 0.24
CA TRP A 135 6.20 1.55 -0.25
C TRP A 135 7.01 2.24 0.84
N ASP A 136 6.35 2.82 1.83
CA ASP A 136 6.94 3.67 2.86
C ASP A 136 7.44 2.88 4.08
N ILE A 137 6.85 1.70 4.34
CA ILE A 137 7.26 0.83 5.44
C ILE A 137 8.37 -0.12 4.97
N PRO A 138 9.57 -0.13 5.59
CA PRO A 138 10.70 -0.93 5.12
C PRO A 138 10.39 -2.42 4.92
N GLN A 139 9.62 -3.02 5.82
CA GLN A 139 9.25 -4.43 5.75
C GLN A 139 8.34 -4.70 4.54
N GLY A 140 7.39 -3.81 4.26
CA GLY A 140 6.50 -3.91 3.10
C GLY A 140 7.24 -3.66 1.80
N ALA A 141 8.12 -2.67 1.76
CA ALA A 141 9.00 -2.39 0.62
C ALA A 141 9.90 -3.59 0.29
N TRP A 142 10.53 -4.21 1.28
CA TRP A 142 11.33 -5.42 1.04
C TRP A 142 10.49 -6.56 0.49
N LEU A 143 9.28 -6.79 1.04
CA LEU A 143 8.38 -7.81 0.55
C LEU A 143 7.96 -7.54 -0.91
N LEU A 144 7.63 -6.29 -1.24
CA LEU A 144 7.30 -5.84 -2.59
C LEU A 144 8.43 -6.19 -3.58
N TRP A 145 9.65 -5.74 -3.30
CA TRP A 145 10.78 -5.92 -4.21
C TRP A 145 11.22 -7.38 -4.34
N LEU A 146 11.15 -8.17 -3.26
CA LEU A 146 11.40 -9.61 -3.32
C LEU A 146 10.36 -10.34 -4.18
N ALA A 147 9.07 -10.00 -4.02
CA ALA A 147 7.99 -10.62 -4.78
C ALA A 147 8.06 -10.25 -6.27
N LEU A 148 8.32 -8.98 -6.59
CA LEU A 148 8.53 -8.52 -7.97
C LEU A 148 9.80 -9.13 -8.57
N GLY A 149 10.88 -9.26 -7.79
CA GLY A 149 12.11 -9.93 -8.20
C GLY A 149 11.90 -11.41 -8.56
N PHE A 150 11.08 -12.14 -7.80
CA PHE A 150 10.67 -13.49 -8.16
C PHE A 150 9.90 -13.52 -9.48
N SER A 151 8.95 -12.60 -9.66
CA SER A 151 8.17 -12.50 -10.89
C SER A 151 9.06 -12.19 -12.11
N PHE A 152 10.05 -11.31 -11.94
CA PHE A 152 11.07 -11.00 -12.94
C PHE A 152 11.96 -12.21 -13.25
N TRP A 153 12.41 -12.98 -12.25
CA TRP A 153 13.20 -14.19 -12.47
C TRP A 153 12.46 -15.23 -13.31
N VAL A 154 11.15 -15.42 -13.09
CA VAL A 154 10.34 -16.33 -13.93
C VAL A 154 10.24 -15.80 -15.36
N TYR A 155 10.11 -14.47 -15.53
CA TYR A 155 10.11 -13.82 -16.83
C TYR A 155 11.45 -14.00 -17.58
N ASP A 156 12.58 -13.75 -16.91
CA ASP A 156 13.93 -13.72 -17.48
C ASP A 156 14.46 -15.09 -17.94
N LYS A 157 14.02 -16.19 -17.31
CA LYS A 157 14.21 -17.55 -17.87
C LYS A 157 13.76 -17.67 -19.34
N GLY A 158 12.97 -16.70 -19.84
CA GLY A 158 12.55 -16.55 -21.22
C GLY A 158 13.59 -16.00 -22.21
N ILE A 159 14.57 -15.21 -21.78
CA ILE A 159 15.41 -14.37 -22.67
C ILE A 159 16.70 -15.08 -23.12
N ASP A 160 17.27 -15.98 -22.31
CA ASP A 160 18.59 -16.59 -22.55
C ASP A 160 18.60 -17.83 -23.48
N LYS A 161 17.59 -18.02 -24.34
CA LYS A 161 17.62 -19.02 -25.44
C LYS A 161 16.81 -18.60 -26.64
#